data_AF-A0A6I9NKJ2-F1
#
_entry.id   AF-A0A6I9NKJ2-F1
#
_cell.length_a   1.000
_cell.length_b   1.000
_cell.length_c   1.000
_cell.angle_alpha   90.00
_cell.angle_beta   90.00
_cell.angle_gamma   90.00
#
_symmetry.space_group_name_H-M   'P 1'
#
loop_
_entity.id
_entity.type
_entity.pdbx_description
1 polymer ?
#
loop_
_entity_poly.entity_id
_entity_poly.type
_entity_poly.pdbx_seq_one_letter_code
_entity_poly.pdbx_strand_id
1 'polypeptide(L)'
;VFFSYRVSHLILVDPWGFPERPQPQTQEGQGSEVNKRPPLPRWVKAIAAVVSLFNPLAVIRAAGPWGPGLVNRFRPDFKRKFEDLFEDDTMTQYIYHCNAQTPSGEVGFRAMSESLGWAKNPMLDRVHQLPPSMPLTMLYGARSWVDSSSGDRVVQIRNQAHTKVLLIDDASHHVYADQPEEFNKVVENICNSVN
;
A
#
# COMPACT_ATOMS: atom_id res chain seq x y z
N VAL A 1 15.24 -16.27 3.73
CA VAL A 1 16.30 -15.52 4.43
C VAL A 1 16.59 -14.27 3.61
N PHE A 2 16.22 -13.09 4.11
CA PHE A 2 16.55 -11.82 3.47
C PHE A 2 17.98 -11.46 3.89
N PHE A 3 18.94 -11.45 2.96
CA PHE A 3 20.34 -11.13 3.28
C PHE A 3 20.51 -9.61 3.34
N SER A 4 20.11 -9.00 4.45
CA SER A 4 20.21 -7.54 4.67
C SER A 4 21.64 -6.99 4.53
N TYR A 5 22.66 -7.83 4.77
CA TYR A 5 24.07 -7.44 4.68
C TYR A 5 24.58 -7.13 3.25
N ARG A 6 23.79 -7.36 2.20
CA ARG A 6 24.14 -7.02 0.80
C ARG A 6 23.30 -5.89 0.22
N VAL A 7 22.47 -5.25 1.04
CA VAL A 7 21.60 -4.15 0.60
C VAL A 7 22.32 -2.83 0.82
N SER A 8 22.64 -2.13 -0.26
CA SER A 8 23.31 -0.82 -0.18
C SER A 8 22.34 0.31 0.19
N HIS A 9 21.07 0.21 -0.21
CA HIS A 9 20.00 1.15 0.15
C HIS A 9 18.64 0.47 0.00
N LEU A 10 17.73 0.66 0.97
CA LEU A 10 16.36 0.14 0.91
C LEU A 10 15.39 1.28 0.53
N ILE A 11 14.65 1.11 -0.57
CA ILE A 11 13.58 2.02 -0.98
C ILE A 11 12.25 1.33 -0.71
N LEU A 12 11.37 1.96 0.08
CA LEU A 12 10.02 1.49 0.34
C LEU A 12 9.03 2.45 -0.29
N VAL A 13 8.28 1.97 -1.28
CA VAL A 13 7.29 2.77 -2.00
C VAL A 13 5.91 2.50 -1.42
N ASP A 14 5.29 3.55 -0.91
CA ASP A 14 3.97 3.61 -0.29
C ASP A 14 3.63 2.38 0.58
N PRO A 15 4.44 2.10 1.62
CA PRO A 15 4.48 0.79 2.24
C PRO A 15 3.31 0.57 3.20
N TRP A 16 2.20 0.03 2.65
CA TRP A 16 0.97 -0.29 3.38
C TRP A 16 1.17 -1.10 4.68
N GLY A 17 2.20 -1.94 4.76
CA GLY A 17 2.46 -2.78 5.92
C GLY A 17 3.03 -2.04 7.15
N PHE A 18 3.27 -0.74 7.07
CA PHE A 18 3.87 0.05 8.15
C PHE A 18 2.85 0.67 9.10
N PRO A 19 1.79 1.36 8.63
CA PRO A 19 0.80 1.93 9.52
C PRO A 19 0.20 0.91 10.49
N GLU A 20 0.16 1.30 11.77
CA GLU A 20 -0.49 0.54 12.82
C GLU A 20 -1.97 0.92 12.91
N ARG A 21 -2.79 -0.10 13.19
CA ARG A 21 -4.19 0.14 13.46
C ARG A 21 -4.33 0.97 14.74
N PRO A 22 -5.09 2.08 14.72
CA PRO A 22 -5.37 2.82 15.94
C PRO A 22 -6.07 1.90 16.95
N GLN A 23 -5.43 1.68 18.10
CA GLN A 23 -6.09 0.98 19.19
C GLN A 23 -7.21 1.88 19.72
N PRO A 24 -8.44 1.37 19.93
CA PRO A 24 -9.46 2.15 20.61
C PRO A 24 -8.94 2.47 22.01
N GLN A 25 -8.64 3.74 22.26
CA GLN A 25 -8.21 4.19 23.57
C GLN A 25 -9.34 3.92 24.56
N THR A 26 -9.15 2.97 25.47
CA THR A 26 -9.92 2.89 26.71
C THR A 26 -9.45 4.07 27.57
N GLN A 27 -10.02 5.25 27.34
CA GLN A 27 -9.72 6.43 28.14
C GLN A 27 -10.39 6.31 29.52
N GLU A 28 -9.69 5.74 30.49
CA GLU A 28 -9.82 6.17 31.89
C GLU A 28 -8.87 7.36 32.09
N GLY A 29 -9.41 8.58 31.98
CA GLY A 29 -8.71 9.80 32.39
C GLY A 29 -8.77 10.97 31.41
N GLN A 30 -9.61 11.94 31.77
CA GLN A 30 -9.52 13.38 31.45
C GLN A 30 -9.85 13.84 30.02
N GLY A 31 -11.15 14.12 29.83
CA GLY A 31 -11.68 15.42 29.39
C GLY A 31 -11.03 16.10 28.18
N SER A 32 -11.50 15.76 26.97
CA SER A 32 -11.68 16.69 25.85
C SER A 32 -12.67 16.08 24.86
N GLU A 33 -13.58 16.90 24.32
CA GLU A 33 -14.70 16.51 23.48
C GLU A 33 -14.26 15.77 22.20
N VAL A 34 -14.26 14.44 22.24
CA VAL A 34 -14.10 13.61 21.05
C VAL A 34 -15.47 13.41 20.44
N ASN A 35 -15.68 13.99 19.25
CA ASN A 35 -16.75 13.66 18.32
C ASN A 35 -16.90 12.13 18.21
N LYS A 36 -17.87 11.57 18.94
CA LYS A 36 -18.21 10.15 18.91
C LYS A 36 -18.78 9.86 17.52
N ARG A 37 -17.94 9.40 16.60
CA ARG A 37 -18.42 8.84 15.33
C ARG A 37 -19.45 7.76 15.68
N PRO A 38 -20.70 7.86 15.20
CA PRO A 38 -21.74 6.93 15.59
C PRO A 38 -21.32 5.50 15.23
N PRO A 39 -21.51 4.52 16.13
CA PRO A 39 -21.11 3.16 15.87
C PRO A 39 -21.88 2.65 14.64
N LEU A 40 -21.14 2.17 13.64
CA LEU A 40 -21.72 1.64 12.41
C LEU A 40 -22.83 0.62 12.73
N PRO A 41 -24.02 0.74 12.11
CA PRO A 41 -25.11 -0.21 12.31
C PRO A 41 -24.66 -1.65 12.07
N ARG A 42 -25.21 -2.60 12.84
CA ARG A 42 -24.83 -4.02 12.75
C ARG A 42 -25.03 -4.59 11.33
N TRP A 43 -26.02 -4.11 10.58
CA TRP A 43 -26.25 -4.50 9.19
C TRP A 43 -25.11 -4.03 8.26
N VAL A 44 -24.53 -2.84 8.49
CA VAL A 44 -23.37 -2.36 7.73
C VAL A 44 -22.15 -3.22 8.03
N LYS A 45 -21.93 -3.60 9.30
CA LYS A 45 -20.85 -4.52 9.69
C LYS A 45 -21.03 -5.90 9.08
N ALA A 46 -22.27 -6.41 9.02
CA ALA A 46 -22.59 -7.68 8.38
C ALA A 46 -22.37 -7.62 6.86
N ILE A 47 -22.80 -6.56 6.18
CA ILE A 47 -22.53 -6.34 4.76
C ILE A 47 -21.04 -6.23 4.52
N ALA A 48 -20.30 -5.42 5.30
CA ALA A 48 -18.85 -5.31 5.17
C ALA A 48 -18.14 -6.65 5.39
N ALA A 49 -18.59 -7.46 6.36
CA ALA A 49 -18.07 -8.80 6.58
C ALA A 49 -18.37 -9.74 5.39
N VAL A 50 -19.59 -9.72 4.85
CA VAL A 50 -19.97 -10.51 3.67
C VAL A 50 -19.21 -10.05 2.42
N VAL A 51 -19.11 -8.75 2.19
CA VAL A 51 -18.33 -8.16 1.08
C VAL A 51 -16.84 -8.47 1.24
N SER A 52 -16.31 -8.52 2.47
CA SER A 52 -14.92 -8.96 2.70
C SER A 52 -14.68 -10.45 2.43
N LEU A 53 -15.74 -11.26 2.38
CA LEU A 53 -15.68 -12.65 1.91
C LEU A 53 -15.81 -12.75 0.39
N PHE A 54 -16.54 -11.82 -0.24
CA PHE A 54 -16.65 -11.71 -1.69
C PHE A 54 -15.40 -11.07 -2.26
N ASN A 55 -14.50 -11.92 -2.72
CA ASN A 55 -13.30 -11.49 -3.39
C ASN A 55 -13.64 -10.90 -4.77
N PRO A 56 -13.43 -9.60 -5.03
CA PRO A 56 -13.74 -9.00 -6.34
C PRO A 56 -13.00 -9.68 -7.48
N LEU A 57 -11.79 -10.20 -7.21
CA LEU A 57 -11.00 -10.94 -8.19
C LEU A 57 -11.58 -12.33 -8.46
N ALA A 58 -12.36 -12.91 -7.54
CA ALA A 58 -13.10 -14.15 -7.82
C ALA A 58 -14.25 -13.91 -8.82
N VAL A 59 -14.91 -12.75 -8.76
CA VAL A 59 -15.92 -12.36 -9.76
C VAL A 59 -15.26 -12.14 -11.12
N ILE A 60 -14.12 -11.46 -11.15
CA ILE A 60 -13.33 -11.26 -12.38
C ILE A 60 -12.87 -12.60 -12.98
N ARG A 61 -12.41 -13.54 -12.16
CA ARG A 61 -12.06 -14.91 -12.61
C ARG A 61 -13.23 -15.66 -13.21
N ALA A 62 -14.39 -15.62 -12.54
CA ALA A 62 -15.59 -16.31 -13.01
C ALA A 62 -16.07 -15.78 -14.38
N ALA A 63 -15.77 -14.52 -14.70
CA ALA A 63 -16.12 -13.92 -15.99
C ALA A 63 -15.28 -14.44 -17.18
N GLY A 64 -14.19 -15.16 -16.94
CA GLY A 64 -13.41 -15.82 -17.99
C GLY A 64 -13.00 -14.87 -19.13
N PRO A 65 -13.26 -15.19 -20.41
CA PRO A 65 -12.91 -14.33 -21.55
C PRO A 65 -13.48 -12.90 -21.50
N TRP A 66 -14.55 -12.65 -20.74
CA TRP A 66 -15.11 -11.29 -20.56
C TRP A 66 -14.49 -10.53 -19.37
N GLY A 67 -13.58 -11.15 -18.64
CA GLY A 67 -12.89 -10.58 -17.49
C GLY A 67 -12.20 -9.23 -17.77
N PRO A 68 -11.50 -9.03 -18.90
CA PRO A 68 -10.90 -7.73 -19.21
C PRO A 68 -11.92 -6.58 -19.24
N GLY A 69 -13.05 -6.77 -19.93
CA GLY A 69 -14.12 -5.75 -19.96
C GLY A 69 -14.66 -5.41 -18.57
N LEU A 70 -14.70 -6.40 -17.67
CA LEU A 70 -15.12 -6.23 -16.29
C LEU A 70 -14.09 -5.45 -15.45
N VAL A 71 -12.79 -5.72 -15.63
CA VAL A 71 -11.71 -4.96 -14.98
C VAL A 71 -11.78 -3.48 -15.36
N ASN A 72 -11.95 -3.16 -16.66
CA ASN A 72 -12.08 -1.78 -17.12
C ASN A 72 -13.28 -1.06 -16.48
N ARG A 73 -14.40 -1.78 -16.25
CA ARG A 73 -15.58 -1.22 -15.59
C ARG A 73 -15.37 -0.94 -14.11
N PHE A 74 -14.66 -1.80 -13.39
CA PHE A 74 -14.41 -1.66 -11.95
C PHE A 74 -13.21 -0.77 -11.61
N ARG A 75 -12.24 -0.66 -12.51
CA ARG A 75 -10.99 0.10 -12.34
C ARG A 75 -10.65 0.94 -13.57
N PRO A 76 -11.54 1.87 -13.99
CA PRO A 76 -11.26 2.76 -15.12
C PRO A 76 -10.04 3.66 -14.88
N ASP A 77 -9.69 3.88 -13.60
CA ASP A 77 -8.50 4.62 -13.20
C ASP A 77 -7.20 3.99 -13.71
N PHE A 78 -7.12 2.65 -13.81
CA PHE A 78 -5.92 2.01 -14.35
C PHE A 78 -5.77 2.26 -15.85
N LYS A 79 -6.85 2.21 -16.63
CA LYS A 79 -6.77 2.53 -18.06
C LYS A 79 -6.23 3.94 -18.26
N ARG A 80 -6.77 4.91 -17.53
CA ARG A 80 -6.31 6.31 -17.59
C ARG A 80 -4.84 6.49 -17.19
N LYS A 81 -4.36 5.81 -16.14
CA LYS A 81 -2.96 5.94 -15.69
C LYS A 81 -1.92 5.47 -16.72
N PHE A 82 -2.32 4.63 -17.66
CA PHE A 82 -1.41 4.02 -18.65
C PHE A 82 -1.81 4.37 -20.08
N GLU A 83 -2.70 5.34 -20.28
CA GLU A 83 -3.21 5.73 -21.61
C GLU A 83 -2.10 6.30 -22.51
N ASP A 84 -1.09 6.94 -21.91
CA ASP A 84 0.08 7.46 -22.63
C ASP A 84 1.04 6.35 -23.10
N LEU A 85 0.97 5.15 -22.51
CA LEU A 85 1.82 4.00 -22.89
C LEU A 85 1.12 3.03 -23.83
N PHE A 86 -0.19 2.87 -23.68
CA PHE A 86 -1.00 1.90 -24.42
C PHE A 86 -2.35 2.51 -24.83
N GLU A 87 -2.64 2.53 -26.12
CA GLU A 87 -3.92 3.01 -26.65
C GLU A 87 -5.04 1.95 -26.59
N ASP A 88 -4.69 0.70 -26.32
CA ASP A 88 -5.59 -0.46 -26.34
C ASP A 88 -5.89 -1.02 -24.94
N ASP A 89 -6.42 -2.24 -24.87
CA ASP A 89 -6.77 -2.88 -23.60
C ASP A 89 -5.61 -3.68 -22.98
N THR A 90 -4.36 -3.49 -23.44
CA THR A 90 -3.17 -4.22 -22.97
C THR A 90 -3.06 -4.23 -21.46
N MET A 91 -3.16 -3.07 -20.79
CA MET A 91 -3.04 -2.99 -19.33
C MET A 91 -4.17 -3.76 -18.61
N THR A 92 -5.38 -3.68 -19.15
CA THR A 92 -6.55 -4.36 -18.59
C THR A 92 -6.44 -5.87 -18.75
N GLN A 93 -5.98 -6.35 -19.91
CA GLN A 93 -5.69 -7.77 -20.15
C GLN A 93 -4.56 -8.26 -19.25
N TYR A 94 -3.49 -7.47 -19.09
CA TYR A 94 -2.38 -7.79 -18.20
C TYR A 94 -2.87 -7.99 -16.75
N ILE A 95 -3.61 -7.01 -16.21
CA ILE A 95 -4.18 -7.10 -14.85
C ILE A 95 -5.09 -8.33 -14.73
N TYR A 96 -5.95 -8.57 -15.73
CA TYR A 96 -6.83 -9.73 -15.73
C TYR A 96 -6.02 -11.04 -15.66
N HIS A 97 -5.06 -11.24 -16.54
CA HIS A 97 -4.29 -12.49 -16.62
C HIS A 97 -3.37 -12.72 -15.42
N CYS A 98 -2.87 -11.66 -14.77
CA CYS A 98 -2.17 -11.76 -13.49
C CYS A 98 -3.07 -12.29 -12.36
N ASN A 99 -4.38 -12.04 -12.41
CA ASN A 99 -5.33 -12.38 -11.35
C ASN A 99 -6.27 -13.53 -11.71
N ALA A 100 -6.28 -13.98 -12.96
CA ALA A 100 -7.16 -15.04 -13.47
C ALA A 100 -6.80 -16.44 -12.99
N GLN A 101 -5.57 -16.64 -12.50
CA GLN A 101 -5.06 -17.93 -12.05
C GLN A 101 -5.44 -18.22 -10.57
N THR A 102 -4.89 -19.30 -10.01
CA THR A 102 -5.05 -19.66 -8.60
C THR A 102 -4.73 -18.45 -7.69
N PRO A 103 -5.60 -18.10 -6.72
CA PRO A 103 -5.55 -16.84 -5.97
C PRO A 103 -4.46 -16.81 -4.88
N SER A 104 -3.23 -17.22 -5.20
CA SER A 104 -2.10 -17.26 -4.24
C SER A 104 -1.80 -15.87 -3.66
N GLY A 105 -1.89 -14.82 -4.48
CA GLY A 105 -1.73 -13.43 -4.06
C GLY A 105 -2.77 -12.99 -3.03
N GLU A 106 -4.06 -13.29 -3.26
CA GLU A 106 -5.12 -12.99 -2.29
C GLU A 106 -4.99 -13.80 -1.00
N VAL A 107 -4.65 -15.09 -1.10
CA VAL A 107 -4.45 -15.93 0.07
C VAL A 107 -3.28 -15.40 0.91
N GLY A 108 -2.17 -15.04 0.26
CA GLY A 108 -1.03 -14.41 0.90
C GLY A 108 -1.37 -13.07 1.53
N PHE A 109 -2.02 -12.17 0.78
CA PHE A 109 -2.43 -10.86 1.28
C PHE A 109 -3.38 -10.99 2.47
N ARG A 110 -4.35 -11.91 2.41
CA ARG A 110 -5.26 -12.21 3.52
C ARG A 110 -4.53 -12.78 4.74
N ALA A 111 -3.53 -13.64 4.54
CA ALA A 111 -2.73 -14.18 5.64
C ALA A 111 -1.90 -13.08 6.34
N MET A 112 -1.52 -12.03 5.62
CA MET A 112 -0.79 -10.87 6.12
C MET A 112 -1.70 -9.75 6.66
N SER A 113 -3.01 -9.85 6.48
CA SER A 113 -3.99 -8.83 6.90
C SER A 113 -4.77 -9.30 8.14
N GLU A 114 -4.97 -8.43 9.12
CA GLU A 114 -5.84 -8.74 10.27
C GLU A 114 -7.29 -8.26 10.02
N SER A 115 -7.45 -7.12 9.33
CA SER A 115 -8.76 -6.55 8.98
C SER A 115 -8.65 -5.76 7.68
N LEU A 116 -9.79 -5.31 7.13
CA LEU A 116 -9.83 -4.52 5.89
C LEU A 116 -8.86 -3.33 5.98
N GLY A 117 -7.75 -3.42 5.26
CA GLY A 117 -6.76 -2.35 5.15
C GLY A 117 -5.68 -2.28 6.24
N TRP A 118 -5.55 -3.26 7.13
CA TRP A 118 -4.47 -3.29 8.14
C TRP A 118 -3.66 -4.58 8.14
N ALA A 119 -2.33 -4.42 8.24
CA ALA A 119 -1.41 -5.55 8.36
C ALA A 119 -1.56 -6.24 9.72
N LYS A 120 -1.48 -7.58 9.71
CA LYS A 120 -1.55 -8.42 10.91
C LYS A 120 -0.36 -8.24 11.83
N ASN A 121 0.81 -8.02 11.26
CA ASN A 121 2.03 -7.72 12.00
C ASN A 121 2.68 -6.50 11.35
N PRO A 122 2.34 -5.27 11.76
CA PRO A 122 2.92 -4.06 11.21
C PRO A 122 4.45 -4.09 11.22
N MET A 123 5.05 -3.48 10.21
CA MET A 123 6.51 -3.39 10.07
C MET A 123 7.11 -2.29 10.94
N LEU A 124 6.31 -1.29 11.37
CA LEU A 124 6.78 -0.13 12.12
C LEU A 124 7.52 -0.55 13.40
N ASP A 125 6.86 -1.35 14.24
CA ASP A 125 7.45 -1.93 15.46
C ASP A 125 8.68 -2.82 15.21
N ARG A 126 8.90 -3.29 13.99
CA ARG A 126 9.99 -4.23 13.64
C ARG A 126 11.10 -3.58 12.83
N VAL A 127 10.95 -2.31 12.46
CA VAL A 127 11.90 -1.63 11.57
C VAL A 127 13.27 -1.42 12.22
N HIS A 128 13.34 -1.46 13.55
CA HIS A 128 14.59 -1.44 14.33
C HIS A 128 15.46 -2.70 14.10
N GLN A 129 14.89 -3.79 13.60
CA GLN A 129 15.61 -5.04 13.32
C GLN A 129 16.44 -4.98 12.04
N LEU A 130 16.17 -4.01 11.16
CA LEU A 130 17.02 -3.74 10.01
C LEU A 130 18.38 -3.18 10.49
N PRO A 131 19.52 -3.51 9.84
CA PRO A 131 20.83 -3.04 10.27
C PRO A 131 20.87 -1.51 10.42
N PRO A 132 21.36 -0.94 11.53
CA PRO A 132 21.33 0.51 11.76
C PRO A 132 22.06 1.33 10.68
N SER A 133 23.10 0.75 10.08
CA SER A 133 23.89 1.37 9.02
C SER A 133 23.23 1.30 7.64
N MET A 134 22.16 0.51 7.45
CA MET A 134 21.51 0.36 6.15
C MET A 134 20.63 1.59 5.87
N PRO A 135 20.95 2.38 4.82
CA PRO A 135 20.13 3.50 4.42
C PRO A 135 18.73 3.07 4.00
N LEU A 136 17.73 3.86 4.38
CA LEU A 136 16.32 3.64 4.12
C LEU A 136 15.69 4.91 3.58
N THR A 137 14.92 4.81 2.51
CA THR A 137 14.06 5.90 2.02
C THR A 137 12.64 5.40 1.82
N MET A 138 11.69 6.10 2.43
CA MET A 138 10.27 5.84 2.28
C MET A 138 9.67 6.88 1.34
N LEU A 139 9.11 6.43 0.23
CA LEU A 139 8.49 7.27 -0.79
C LEU A 139 6.98 7.13 -0.68
N TYR A 140 6.25 8.23 -0.46
CA TYR A 140 4.79 8.23 -0.37
C TYR A 140 4.19 9.07 -1.48
N GLY A 141 3.00 8.69 -1.93
CA GLY A 141 2.16 9.59 -2.74
C GLY A 141 1.46 10.58 -1.82
N ALA A 142 1.49 11.88 -2.14
CA ALA A 142 0.85 12.91 -1.32
C ALA A 142 -0.68 12.74 -1.17
N ARG A 143 -1.31 11.99 -2.09
CA ARG A 143 -2.73 11.62 -2.05
C ARG A 143 -2.96 10.13 -1.74
N SER A 144 -1.96 9.44 -1.19
CA SER A 144 -2.13 8.04 -0.83
C SER A 144 -3.13 7.87 0.32
N TRP A 145 -3.81 6.73 0.33
CA TRP A 145 -4.62 6.27 1.45
C TRP A 145 -3.75 5.63 2.55
N VAL A 146 -2.49 5.31 2.25
CA VAL A 146 -1.50 4.85 3.22
C VAL A 146 -1.00 6.05 4.02
N ASP A 147 -1.06 5.95 5.34
CA ASP A 147 -0.64 7.03 6.25
C ASP A 147 0.88 7.24 6.22
N SER A 148 1.30 8.36 5.64
CA SER A 148 2.71 8.77 5.53
C SER A 148 3.35 9.10 6.88
N SER A 149 2.57 9.39 7.92
CA SER A 149 3.09 9.68 9.26
C SER A 149 3.75 8.47 9.93
N SER A 150 3.49 7.26 9.41
CA SER A 150 4.28 6.07 9.75
C SER A 150 5.77 6.24 9.40
N GLY A 151 6.08 6.94 8.31
CA GLY A 151 7.46 7.26 7.92
C GLY A 151 8.18 8.12 8.96
N ASP A 152 7.50 9.11 9.54
CA ASP A 152 8.10 9.95 10.60
C ASP A 152 8.46 9.13 11.84
N ARG A 153 7.62 8.15 12.20
CA ARG A 153 7.94 7.22 13.29
C ARG A 153 9.11 6.30 12.93
N VAL A 154 9.23 5.84 11.68
CA VAL A 154 10.40 5.07 11.25
C VAL A 154 11.69 5.88 11.40
N VAL A 155 11.65 7.17 11.05
CA VAL A 155 12.77 8.10 11.24
C VAL A 155 13.15 8.23 12.73
N GLN A 156 12.16 8.33 13.63
CA GLN A 156 12.40 8.36 15.07
C GLN A 156 13.04 7.07 15.59
N ILE A 157 12.63 5.90 15.05
CA ILE A 157 13.16 4.58 15.47
C ILE A 157 14.58 4.33 14.94
N ARG A 158 14.87 4.71 13.68
CA ARG A 158 16.12 4.34 12.97
C ARG A 158 17.19 5.43 12.91
N ASN A 159 16.92 6.64 13.41
CA ASN A 159 17.74 7.84 13.25
C ASN A 159 17.64 8.47 11.84
N GLN A 160 17.55 9.81 11.81
CA GLN A 160 17.50 10.65 10.62
C GLN A 160 18.74 10.53 9.73
N ALA A 161 19.91 10.19 10.28
CA ALA A 161 21.15 10.10 9.51
C ALA A 161 21.07 9.07 8.35
N HIS A 162 20.27 8.01 8.52
CA HIS A 162 20.16 6.92 7.55
C HIS A 162 18.73 6.69 7.07
N THR A 163 17.76 7.52 7.47
CA THR A 163 16.35 7.34 7.14
C THR A 163 15.76 8.63 6.60
N LYS A 164 15.20 8.55 5.39
CA LYS A 164 14.54 9.67 4.71
C LYS A 164 13.08 9.32 4.40
N VAL A 165 12.22 10.32 4.46
CA VAL A 165 10.83 10.25 3.99
C VAL A 165 10.67 11.30 2.91
N LEU A 166 10.16 10.91 1.76
CA LEU A 166 9.87 11.80 0.64
C LEU A 166 8.41 11.62 0.21
N LEU A 167 7.79 12.73 -0.16
CA LEU A 167 6.45 12.77 -0.73
C LEU A 167 6.57 13.15 -2.20
N ILE A 168 5.84 12.43 -3.04
CA ILE A 168 5.66 12.80 -4.45
C ILE A 168 4.28 13.44 -4.56
N ASP A 169 4.28 14.72 -4.90
CA ASP A 169 3.06 15.48 -5.14
C ASP A 169 2.27 14.85 -6.28
N ASP A 170 0.96 15.06 -6.27
CA ASP A 170 0.05 14.51 -7.28
C ASP A 170 0.06 12.97 -7.47
N ALA A 171 0.66 12.21 -6.54
CA ALA A 171 0.66 10.75 -6.57
C ALA A 171 -0.27 10.11 -5.53
N SER A 172 -0.92 9.00 -5.90
CA SER A 172 -1.67 8.11 -4.99
C SER A 172 -0.79 6.93 -4.53
N HIS A 173 -1.41 5.84 -4.07
CA HIS A 173 -0.71 4.61 -3.69
C HIS A 173 0.15 4.01 -4.81
N HIS A 174 -0.26 4.18 -6.07
CA HIS A 174 0.54 3.74 -7.22
C HIS A 174 1.46 4.87 -7.68
N VAL A 175 2.40 5.27 -6.82
CA VAL A 175 3.28 6.44 -7.02
C VAL A 175 3.97 6.41 -8.39
N TYR A 176 4.52 5.26 -8.75
CA TYR A 176 5.20 5.01 -10.02
C TYR A 176 4.31 5.11 -11.26
N ALA A 177 2.99 4.99 -11.10
CA ALA A 177 2.02 5.07 -12.20
C ALA A 177 1.36 6.45 -12.29
N ASP A 178 1.25 7.18 -11.18
CA ASP A 178 0.68 8.53 -11.19
C ASP A 178 1.69 9.60 -11.58
N GLN A 179 2.95 9.43 -11.15
CA GLN A 179 4.04 10.39 -11.39
C GLN A 179 5.31 9.65 -11.82
N PRO A 180 5.31 8.95 -12.98
CA PRO A 180 6.42 8.10 -13.40
C PRO A 180 7.73 8.86 -13.55
N GLU A 181 7.71 10.08 -14.10
CA GLU A 181 8.92 10.88 -14.32
C GLU A 181 9.58 11.30 -13.00
N GLU A 182 8.81 11.90 -12.08
CA GLU A 182 9.35 12.34 -10.79
C GLU A 182 9.73 11.13 -9.92
N PHE A 183 8.94 10.05 -9.94
CA PHE A 183 9.29 8.80 -9.24
C PHE A 183 10.63 8.25 -9.73
N ASN A 184 10.82 8.12 -11.04
CA ASN A 184 12.07 7.60 -11.61
C ASN A 184 13.25 8.50 -11.27
N LYS A 185 13.11 9.81 -11.40
CA LYS A 185 14.15 10.79 -11.02
C LYS A 185 14.55 10.66 -9.55
N VAL A 186 13.59 10.50 -8.64
CA VAL A 186 13.87 10.28 -7.21
C VAL A 186 14.64 8.97 -6.99
N VAL A 187 14.20 7.88 -7.62
CA VAL A 187 14.87 6.57 -7.51
C VAL A 187 16.29 6.62 -8.07
N GLU A 188 16.49 7.21 -9.25
CA GLU A 188 17.81 7.38 -9.87
C GLU A 188 18.74 8.21 -9.00
N ASN A 189 18.26 9.32 -8.42
CA ASN A 189 19.04 10.13 -7.50
C ASN A 189 19.49 9.33 -6.26
N ILE A 190 18.61 8.47 -5.72
CA ILE A 190 18.96 7.59 -4.61
C ILE A 190 20.04 6.59 -5.07
N CYS A 191 19.84 5.90 -6.19
CA CYS A 191 20.81 4.95 -6.73
C CYS A 191 22.19 5.58 -6.97
N ASN A 192 22.23 6.79 -7.53
CA ASN A 192 23.47 7.53 -7.79
C ASN A 192 24.17 8.01 -6.52
N SER A 193 23.46 8.12 -5.38
CA SER A 193 24.07 8.50 -4.09
C SER A 193 24.75 7.35 -3.36
N VAL A 194 24.55 6.12 -3.83
CA VAL A 194 24.99 4.87 -3.20
C VAL A 194 26.13 4.20 -3.99
N ASN A 195 26.29 4.57 -5.27
CA ASN A 195 27.41 4.20 -6.14
C ASN A 195 28.64 5.08 -5.86
#